data_AF-A0A401TVL6-F1
#
_entry.id   AF-A0A401TVL6-F1
#
_cell.length_a   1.000
_cell.length_b   1.000
_cell.length_c   1.000
_cell.angle_alpha   90.00
_cell.angle_beta   90.00
_cell.angle_gamma   90.00
#
_symmetry.space_group_name_H-M   'P 1'
#
loop_
_entity.id
_entity.type
_entity.pdbx_description
1 polymer ?
#
loop_
_entity_poly.entity_id
_entity_poly.type
_entity_poly.pdbx_seq_one_letter_code
_entity_poly.pdbx_strand_id
1 'polypeptide(L)'
;LLRLTEEAICPICLDFFTDPVTLDCGHNFCRSCITQSWEKKEINSCPACREEFPERNLRVNRALANLAEEYRKLKLDPKEKESKPRCEKHQEDLKLFCETDKKLICLICRDSREHKSHNFLPINEAVEISKNKLKSSLDSLTEKKSAVLQTELTQKLKISEVR
;
A
#
# COMPACT_ATOMS: atom_id res chain seq x y z
N LEU A 1 -10.58 -12.42 12.69
CA LEU A 1 -11.10 -11.49 11.66
C LEU A 1 -9.99 -10.87 10.83
N LEU A 2 -8.93 -10.29 11.42
CA LEU A 2 -7.81 -9.65 10.68
C LEU A 2 -7.06 -10.54 9.66
N ARG A 3 -6.91 -11.85 9.92
CA ARG A 3 -6.22 -12.76 8.98
C ARG A 3 -7.03 -13.11 7.73
N LEU A 4 -8.36 -13.07 7.79
CA LEU A 4 -9.22 -13.46 6.67
C LEU A 4 -9.41 -12.33 5.64
N THR A 5 -9.11 -11.08 6.02
CA THR A 5 -9.19 -9.95 5.09
C THR A 5 -8.02 -9.89 4.11
N GLU A 6 -6.87 -10.47 4.46
CA GLU A 6 -5.68 -10.48 3.60
C GLU A 6 -5.92 -11.26 2.30
N GLU A 7 -6.73 -12.32 2.36
CA GLU A 7 -7.11 -13.14 1.19
C GLU A 7 -7.96 -12.38 0.17
N ALA A 8 -8.58 -11.26 0.56
CA ALA A 8 -9.41 -10.42 -0.28
C ALA A 8 -8.68 -9.17 -0.82
N ILE A 9 -7.36 -9.05 -0.59
CA ILE A 9 -6.56 -7.88 -0.98
C ILE A 9 -5.74 -8.18 -2.24
N CYS A 10 -5.79 -7.26 -3.20
CA CYS A 10 -4.95 -7.29 -4.38
C CYS A 10 -3.50 -6.97 -4.01
N PRO A 11 -2.51 -7.81 -4.38
CA PRO A 11 -1.11 -7.59 -4.02
C PRO A 11 -0.44 -6.44 -4.79
N ILE A 12 -1.11 -5.89 -5.82
CA ILE A 12 -0.57 -4.76 -6.60
C ILE A 12 -1.04 -3.42 -6.02
N CYS A 13 -2.35 -3.21 -5.85
CA CYS A 13 -2.88 -1.95 -5.32
C CYS A 13 -3.01 -1.93 -3.79
N LEU A 14 -2.81 -3.07 -3.13
CA LEU A 14 -2.91 -3.23 -1.68
C LEU A 14 -4.27 -2.79 -1.10
N ASP A 15 -5.32 -2.96 -1.91
CA ASP A 15 -6.71 -2.71 -1.53
C ASP A 15 -7.56 -3.94 -1.88
N PHE A 16 -8.79 -3.99 -1.38
CA PHE A 16 -9.73 -5.06 -1.70
C PHE A 16 -9.91 -5.21 -3.21
N PHE A 17 -10.01 -6.46 -3.68
CA PHE A 17 -10.16 -6.74 -5.11
C PHE A 17 -11.35 -6.00 -5.74
N THR A 18 -11.11 -5.38 -6.89
CA THR A 18 -12.12 -4.76 -7.76
C THR A 18 -11.99 -5.40 -9.14
N ASP A 19 -13.07 -6.01 -9.62
CA ASP A 19 -13.07 -6.88 -10.82
C ASP A 19 -11.87 -7.87 -10.83
N PRO A 20 -11.77 -8.77 -9.81
CA PRO A 20 -10.67 -9.71 -9.72
C PRO A 20 -10.64 -10.69 -10.88
N VAL A 21 -9.43 -10.94 -11.38
CA VAL A 21 -9.11 -11.95 -12.38
C VAL A 21 -8.03 -12.89 -11.85
N THR A 22 -8.12 -14.16 -12.24
CA THR A 22 -7.18 -15.23 -11.91
C THR A 22 -6.33 -15.53 -13.13
N LEU A 23 -5.01 -15.62 -12.93
CA LEU A 23 -4.03 -16.10 -13.91
C LEU A 23 -3.98 -17.62 -13.94
N ASP A 24 -3.34 -18.22 -14.95
CA ASP A 24 -3.22 -19.68 -15.06
C ASP A 24 -2.43 -20.31 -13.88
N CYS A 25 -1.48 -19.56 -13.30
CA CYS A 25 -0.78 -19.95 -12.06
C CYS A 25 -1.64 -19.90 -10.78
N GLY A 26 -2.92 -19.49 -10.87
CA GLY A 26 -3.85 -19.39 -9.75
C GLY A 26 -3.80 -18.09 -8.94
N HIS A 27 -2.84 -17.19 -9.19
CA HIS A 27 -2.78 -15.89 -8.50
C HIS A 27 -3.86 -14.92 -9.00
N ASN A 28 -4.34 -14.08 -8.08
CA ASN A 28 -5.46 -13.16 -8.31
C ASN A 28 -5.02 -11.70 -8.26
N PHE A 29 -5.56 -10.88 -9.16
CA PHE A 29 -5.27 -9.45 -9.27
C PHE A 29 -6.55 -8.69 -9.66
N CYS A 30 -6.66 -7.41 -9.36
CA CYS A 30 -7.65 -6.57 -10.03
C CYS A 30 -7.34 -6.54 -11.53
N ARG A 31 -8.37 -6.60 -12.40
CA ARG A 31 -8.17 -6.54 -13.86
C ARG A 31 -7.32 -5.36 -14.28
N SER A 32 -7.60 -4.16 -13.76
CA SER A 32 -6.83 -2.96 -14.06
C SER A 32 -5.37 -3.08 -13.67
N CYS A 33 -5.09 -3.62 -12.48
CA CYS A 33 -3.73 -3.79 -11.96
C CYS A 33 -2.89 -4.73 -12.82
N ILE A 34 -3.43 -5.90 -13.20
CA ILE A 34 -2.66 -6.85 -14.00
C ILE A 34 -2.48 -6.35 -15.44
N THR A 35 -3.51 -5.74 -16.04
CA THR A 35 -3.41 -5.15 -17.38
C THR A 35 -2.34 -4.06 -17.42
N GLN A 36 -2.30 -3.17 -16.43
CA GLN A 36 -1.26 -2.13 -16.33
C GLN A 36 0.14 -2.73 -16.12
N SER A 37 0.26 -3.84 -15.38
CA SER A 37 1.53 -4.55 -15.19
C SER A 37 2.11 -5.08 -16.51
N TRP A 38 1.25 -5.45 -17.46
CA TRP A 38 1.62 -6.00 -18.77
C TRP A 38 1.71 -4.96 -19.89
N GLU A 39 1.21 -3.74 -19.69
CA GLU A 39 1.07 -2.70 -20.73
C GLU A 39 2.41 -2.34 -21.42
N LYS A 40 3.54 -2.48 -20.71
CA LYS A 40 4.89 -2.14 -21.22
C LYS A 40 5.86 -3.33 -21.23
N LYS A 41 5.35 -4.57 -21.18
CA LYS A 41 6.18 -5.77 -21.14
C LYS A 41 5.91 -6.64 -22.36
N GLU A 42 7.00 -7.14 -22.96
CA GLU A 42 6.96 -8.14 -24.03
C GLU A 42 6.58 -9.52 -23.49
N ILE A 43 6.91 -9.79 -22.22
CA ILE A 43 6.67 -11.08 -21.55
C ILE A 43 5.44 -11.00 -20.67
N ASN A 44 4.53 -11.97 -20.83
CA ASN A 44 3.37 -12.14 -19.95
C ASN A 44 3.82 -12.94 -18.73
N SER A 45 4.07 -12.28 -17.60
CA SER A 45 4.44 -12.97 -16.37
C SER A 45 3.58 -12.58 -15.19
N CYS A 46 3.41 -13.51 -14.24
CA CYS A 46 2.74 -13.26 -12.98
C CYS A 46 3.58 -12.32 -12.09
N PRO A 47 3.05 -11.18 -11.62
CA PRO A 47 3.78 -10.28 -10.72
C PRO A 47 4.17 -10.90 -9.37
N ALA A 48 3.45 -11.95 -8.94
CA ALA A 48 3.68 -12.61 -7.65
C ALA A 48 4.72 -13.75 -7.74
N CYS A 49 4.53 -14.71 -8.64
CA CYS A 49 5.40 -15.89 -8.75
C CYS A 49 6.37 -15.86 -9.94
N ARG A 50 6.26 -14.87 -10.84
CA ARG A 50 7.07 -14.71 -12.06
C ARG A 50 6.91 -15.80 -13.11
N GLU A 51 5.94 -16.70 -12.96
CA GLU A 51 5.59 -17.67 -13.99
C GLU A 51 5.19 -16.96 -15.29
N GLU A 52 5.73 -17.42 -16.40
CA GLU A 52 5.49 -16.87 -17.74
C GLU A 52 4.37 -17.62 -18.45
N PHE A 53 3.56 -16.90 -19.21
CA PHE A 53 2.41 -17.45 -19.93
C PHE A 53 2.53 -17.15 -21.42
N PRO A 54 2.16 -18.10 -22.30
CA PRO A 54 2.13 -17.84 -23.74
C PRO A 54 1.08 -16.78 -24.11
N GLU A 55 -0.02 -16.70 -23.36
CA GLU A 55 -1.15 -15.81 -23.63
C GLU A 55 -1.62 -15.08 -22.37
N ARG A 56 -2.28 -13.92 -22.55
CA ARG A 56 -2.85 -13.11 -21.46
C ARG A 56 -4.25 -13.59 -21.09
N ASN A 57 -4.36 -14.85 -20.68
CA ASN A 57 -5.64 -15.43 -20.28
C ASN A 57 -6.05 -14.94 -18.88
N LEU A 58 -7.16 -14.21 -18.83
CA LEU A 58 -7.72 -13.63 -17.60
C LEU A 58 -9.09 -14.22 -17.32
N ARG A 59 -9.21 -15.01 -16.24
CA ARG A 59 -10.49 -15.59 -15.82
C ARG A 59 -11.11 -14.74 -14.71
N VAL A 60 -12.33 -14.25 -14.91
CA VAL A 60 -13.03 -13.46 -13.88
C VAL A 60 -13.34 -14.33 -12.66
N ASN A 61 -12.98 -13.86 -11.47
CA ASN A 61 -13.23 -14.55 -10.21
C ASN A 61 -14.39 -13.90 -9.44
N ARG A 62 -15.62 -14.26 -9.79
CA ARG A 62 -16.84 -13.70 -9.17
C ARG A 62 -16.95 -14.00 -7.66
N ALA A 63 -16.48 -15.16 -7.22
CA ALA A 63 -16.50 -15.53 -5.81
C ALA A 63 -15.61 -14.60 -4.98
N LEU A 64 -14.41 -14.32 -5.48
CA LEU A 64 -13.49 -13.36 -4.86
C LEU A 64 -14.02 -11.92 -4.92
N ALA A 65 -14.71 -11.56 -6.01
CA ALA A 65 -15.37 -10.26 -6.12
C ALA A 65 -16.43 -10.07 -5.03
N ASN A 66 -17.33 -11.05 -4.86
CA ASN A 66 -18.36 -11.03 -3.84
C ASN A 66 -17.75 -10.99 -2.43
N LEU A 67 -16.71 -11.80 -2.18
CA LEU A 67 -16.02 -11.82 -0.89
C LEU A 67 -15.40 -10.45 -0.56
N ALA A 68 -14.71 -9.83 -1.53
CA ALA A 68 -14.14 -8.50 -1.38
C ALA A 68 -15.21 -7.43 -1.13
N GLU A 69 -16.38 -7.54 -1.76
CA GLU A 69 -17.52 -6.65 -1.51
C GLU A 69 -18.11 -6.81 -0.11
N GLU A 70 -18.28 -8.04 0.36
CA GLU A 70 -18.76 -8.29 1.73
C GLU A 70 -17.79 -7.73 2.77
N TYR A 71 -16.48 -7.91 2.58
CA TYR A 71 -15.49 -7.28 3.47
C TYR A 71 -15.48 -5.75 3.39
N ARG A 72 -15.68 -5.18 2.20
CA ARG A 72 -15.88 -3.72 2.06
C ARG A 72 -17.09 -3.26 2.87
N LYS A 73 -18.22 -3.95 2.78
CA LYS A 73 -19.43 -3.63 3.55
C LYS A 73 -19.19 -3.77 5.04
N LEU A 74 -18.51 -4.83 5.50
CA LEU A 74 -18.16 -5.00 6.92
C LEU A 74 -17.24 -3.88 7.43
N LYS A 75 -16.31 -3.39 6.61
CA LYS A 75 -15.51 -2.18 6.94
C LYS A 75 -16.34 -0.89 6.97
N LEU A 76 -17.45 -0.84 6.24
CA LEU A 76 -18.29 0.35 6.04
C LEU A 76 -19.59 0.32 6.85
N ASP A 77 -19.92 -0.78 7.53
CA ASP A 77 -21.13 -0.91 8.34
C ASP A 77 -20.97 -0.03 9.60
N PRO A 78 -21.73 1.09 9.73
CA PRO A 78 -21.53 2.08 10.78
C PRO A 78 -21.85 1.58 12.20
N LYS A 79 -22.28 0.30 12.34
CA LYS A 79 -22.63 -0.31 13.62
C LYS A 79 -21.41 -0.68 14.47
N GLU A 80 -20.25 -0.86 13.87
CA GLU A 80 -19.01 -0.66 14.60
C GLU A 80 -18.77 0.84 14.62
N LYS A 81 -19.23 1.50 15.69
CA LYS A 81 -18.74 2.82 16.09
C LYS A 81 -17.27 2.89 15.74
N GLU A 82 -16.82 3.99 15.15
CA GLU A 82 -15.43 4.41 15.25
C GLU A 82 -14.99 4.23 16.71
N SER A 83 -14.48 3.06 17.07
CA SER A 83 -13.89 2.83 18.36
C SER A 83 -12.56 3.55 18.20
N LYS A 84 -12.59 4.86 18.47
CA LYS A 84 -11.39 5.68 18.49
C LYS A 84 -10.36 4.87 19.27
N PRO A 85 -9.17 4.65 18.69
CA PRO A 85 -8.20 3.77 19.31
C PRO A 85 -7.96 4.28 20.74
N ARG A 86 -8.10 3.39 21.72
CA ARG A 86 -8.00 3.73 23.15
C ARG A 86 -6.63 3.34 23.67
N CYS A 87 -6.09 4.13 24.58
CA CYS A 87 -4.88 3.81 25.32
C CYS A 87 -5.11 2.59 26.18
N GLU A 88 -4.27 1.56 26.06
CA GLU A 88 -4.36 0.33 26.86
C GLU A 88 -4.27 0.59 28.37
N LYS A 89 -3.35 1.51 28.77
CA LYS A 89 -3.10 1.83 30.18
C LYS A 89 -4.23 2.67 30.81
N HIS A 90 -4.80 3.60 30.06
CA HIS A 90 -5.69 4.63 30.61
C HIS A 90 -7.14 4.54 30.13
N GLN A 91 -7.40 3.71 29.12
CA GLN A 91 -8.70 3.59 28.46
C GLN A 91 -9.22 4.94 27.90
N GLU A 92 -8.34 5.89 27.63
CA GLU A 92 -8.66 7.19 27.02
C GLU A 92 -8.42 7.18 25.51
N ASP A 93 -9.15 8.03 24.78
CA ASP A 93 -8.93 8.23 23.35
C ASP A 93 -7.46 8.62 23.06
N LEU A 94 -6.85 7.94 22.10
CA LEU A 94 -5.55 8.34 21.56
C LEU A 94 -5.74 9.56 20.65
N LYS A 95 -5.08 10.67 21.01
CA LYS A 95 -5.23 11.97 20.31
C LYS A 95 -3.91 12.54 19.83
N LEU A 96 -2.79 12.02 20.33
CA LEU A 96 -1.46 12.55 20.06
C LEU A 96 -0.57 11.44 19.49
N PHE A 97 0.35 11.84 18.63
CA PHE A 97 1.47 11.03 18.18
C PHE A 97 2.74 11.49 18.93
N CYS A 98 3.38 10.58 19.65
CA CYS A 98 4.68 10.83 20.26
C CYS A 98 5.77 10.68 19.20
N GLU A 99 6.49 11.77 18.92
CA GLU A 99 7.53 11.79 17.90
C GLU A 99 8.76 10.98 18.31
N THR A 100 9.06 10.87 19.62
CA THR A 100 10.20 10.10 20.12
C THR A 100 9.95 8.60 19.99
N ASP A 101 8.82 8.13 20.52
CA ASP A 101 8.52 6.70 20.60
C ASP A 101 7.84 6.15 19.34
N LYS A 102 7.43 7.04 18.43
CA LYS A 102 6.69 6.72 17.20
C LYS A 102 5.39 5.95 17.45
N LYS A 103 4.65 6.35 18.49
CA LYS A 103 3.41 5.70 18.94
C LYS A 103 2.30 6.71 19.19
N LEU A 104 1.06 6.24 19.07
CA LEU A 104 -0.12 6.98 19.49
C LEU A 104 -0.28 6.93 21.00
N ILE A 105 -0.56 8.08 21.62
CA ILE A 105 -0.77 8.21 23.06
C ILE A 105 -2.01 9.05 23.40
N CYS A 106 -2.55 8.87 24.61
CA CYS A 106 -3.61 9.73 25.15
C CYS A 106 -3.02 10.94 25.89
N LEU A 107 -3.89 11.86 26.30
CA LEU A 107 -3.49 13.07 27.04
C LEU A 107 -2.88 12.76 28.42
N ILE A 108 -3.30 11.66 29.06
CA ILE A 108 -2.74 11.23 30.35
C ILE A 108 -1.30 10.70 30.17
N CYS A 109 -1.04 9.94 29.10
CA CYS A 109 0.32 9.49 28.76
C CYS A 109 1.26 10.69 28.53
N ARG A 110 0.81 11.75 27.86
CA ARG A 110 1.62 12.95 27.61
C ARG A 110 2.19 13.54 28.91
N ASP A 111 1.36 13.60 29.95
CA ASP A 111 1.72 14.21 31.24
C ASP A 111 2.38 13.21 32.20
N SER A 112 2.55 11.94 31.78
CA SER A 112 3.23 10.92 32.55
C SER A 112 4.74 11.16 32.63
N ARG A 113 5.38 10.60 33.66
CA ARG A 113 6.85 10.68 33.82
C ARG A 113 7.60 10.04 32.65
N GLU A 114 7.02 9.02 32.03
CA GLU A 114 7.59 8.29 30.88
C GLU A 114 7.78 9.20 29.67
N HIS A 115 6.88 10.14 29.43
CA HIS A 115 6.90 11.01 28.24
C HIS A 115 7.22 12.48 28.53
N LYS A 116 7.67 12.83 29.75
CA LYS A 116 7.84 14.22 30.20
C LYS A 116 8.71 15.10 29.29
N SER A 117 9.66 14.51 28.57
CA SER A 117 10.60 15.22 27.68
C SER A 117 10.42 14.87 26.21
N HIS A 118 9.29 14.26 25.82
CA HIS A 118 9.04 13.88 24.44
C HIS A 118 8.26 14.98 23.70
N ASN A 119 8.41 15.00 22.38
CA ASN A 119 7.62 15.87 21.52
C ASN A 119 6.38 15.14 21.01
N PHE A 120 5.32 15.91 20.79
CA PHE A 120 4.03 15.37 20.38
C PHE A 120 3.38 16.26 19.33
N LEU A 121 2.61 15.60 18.47
CA LEU A 121 1.76 16.26 17.48
C LEU A 121 0.34 15.71 17.59
N PRO A 122 -0.69 16.53 17.33
CA PRO A 122 -2.02 16.02 17.01
C PRO A 122 -1.94 15.00 15.86
N ILE A 123 -2.77 13.95 15.91
CA ILE A 123 -2.72 12.85 14.92
C ILE A 123 -2.87 13.36 13.49
N ASN A 124 -3.80 14.29 13.26
CA ASN A 124 -4.03 14.89 11.94
C ASN A 124 -2.78 15.61 11.41
N GLU A 125 -2.06 16.35 12.26
CA GLU A 125 -0.83 17.03 11.85
C GLU A 125 0.30 16.03 11.57
N ALA A 126 0.46 15.02 12.42
CA ALA A 126 1.43 13.95 12.20
C ALA A 126 1.18 13.19 10.88
N VAL A 127 -0.09 12.95 10.54
CA VAL A 127 -0.50 12.33 9.27
C VAL A 127 -0.10 13.22 8.09
N GLU A 128 -0.42 14.51 8.12
CA GLU A 128 -0.07 15.43 7.01
C GLU A 128 1.44 15.58 6.84
N ILE A 129 2.20 15.72 7.93
CA ILE A 129 3.67 15.74 7.88
C ILE A 129 4.22 14.45 7.28
N SER A 130 3.69 13.30 7.70
CA SER A 130 4.13 11.99 7.19
C SER A 130 3.83 11.84 5.71
N LYS A 131 2.63 12.23 5.26
CA LYS A 131 2.26 12.24 3.83
C LYS A 131 3.20 13.12 3.01
N ASN A 132 3.47 14.33 3.47
CA ASN A 132 4.38 15.25 2.78
C ASN A 132 5.80 14.70 2.66
N LYS A 133 6.30 14.08 3.72
CA LYS A 133 7.62 13.43 3.72
C LYS A 133 7.69 12.22 2.79
N LEU A 134 6.63 11.43 2.72
CA LEU A 134 6.54 10.30 1.78
C LEU A 134 6.49 10.80 0.34
N LYS A 135 5.69 11.84 0.07
CA LYS A 135 5.59 12.46 -1.25
C LYS A 135 6.94 12.99 -1.73
N SER A 136 7.65 13.77 -0.90
CA SER A 136 8.96 14.31 -1.29
C SER A 136 10.01 13.22 -1.52
N SER A 137 9.97 12.14 -0.73
CA SER A 137 10.85 10.98 -0.92
C SER A 137 10.53 10.25 -2.23
N LEU A 138 9.24 10.09 -2.56
CA LEU A 138 8.79 9.50 -3.81
C LEU A 138 9.23 10.34 -5.01
N ASP A 139 9.02 11.66 -4.95
CA ASP A 139 9.41 12.61 -6.00
C ASP A 139 10.92 12.51 -6.29
N SER A 140 11.74 12.52 -5.24
CA SER A 140 13.20 12.34 -5.37
C SER A 140 13.60 10.99 -5.96
N LEU A 141 12.90 9.91 -5.60
CA LEU A 141 13.15 8.59 -6.18
C LEU A 141 12.77 8.53 -7.66
N THR A 142 11.67 9.18 -8.06
CA THR A 142 11.28 9.27 -9.47
C THR A 142 12.27 10.07 -10.31
N GLU A 143 12.81 11.16 -9.80
CA GLU A 143 13.86 11.95 -10.46
C GLU A 143 15.16 11.13 -10.61
N LYS A 144 15.59 10.43 -9.56
CA LYS A 144 16.77 9.57 -9.64
C LYS A 144 16.58 8.45 -10.67
N LYS A 145 15.38 7.84 -10.70
CA LYS A 145 15.04 6.81 -11.68
C LYS A 145 15.12 7.33 -13.11
N SER A 146 14.57 8.52 -13.38
CA SER A 146 14.62 9.10 -14.73
C SER A 146 16.06 9.43 -15.15
N ALA A 147 16.88 9.97 -14.25
CA ALA A 147 18.30 10.25 -14.51
C ALA A 147 19.10 8.98 -14.84
N VAL A 148 18.85 7.88 -14.13
CA VAL A 148 19.48 6.59 -14.40
C VAL A 148 19.08 6.06 -15.78
N LEU A 149 17.78 6.10 -16.11
CA LEU A 149 17.28 5.64 -17.42
C LEU A 149 17.85 6.46 -18.59
N GLN A 150 17.98 7.78 -18.43
CA GLN A 150 18.59 8.65 -19.44
C GLN A 150 20.07 8.33 -19.64
N THR A 151 20.79 8.07 -18.54
CA THR A 151 22.19 7.69 -18.57
C THR A 151 22.38 6.35 -19.29
N GLU A 152 21.53 5.37 -18.98
CA GLU A 152 21.53 4.05 -19.63
C GLU A 152 21.29 4.17 -21.14
N LEU A 153 20.28 4.96 -21.55
CA LEU A 153 19.99 5.19 -22.98
C LEU A 153 21.18 5.85 -23.70
N THR A 154 21.77 6.87 -23.09
CA THR A 154 22.93 7.58 -23.65
C THR A 154 24.13 6.63 -23.81
N GLN A 155 24.37 5.75 -22.83
CA GLN A 155 25.44 4.74 -22.92
C GLN A 155 25.18 3.76 -24.06
N LYS A 156 23.94 3.27 -24.22
CA LYS A 156 23.56 2.35 -25.31
C LYS A 156 23.80 2.99 -26.69
N LEU A 157 23.46 4.26 -26.86
CA LEU A 157 23.70 5.00 -28.12
C LEU A 157 25.20 5.12 -28.43
N LYS A 158 26.00 5.56 -27.45
CA LYS A 158 27.47 5.68 -27.61
C LYS A 158 28.13 4.34 -27.96
N ILE A 159 27.66 3.23 -27.39
CA ILE A 159 28.16 1.89 -27.72
C ILE A 159 27.83 1.52 -29.18
N SER A 160 26.66 1.91 -29.68
CA SER A 160 26.26 1.61 -31.06
C SER A 160 27.03 2.40 -32.13
N GLU A 161 27.56 3.58 -31.80
CA GLU A 161 28.32 4.44 -32.73
C GLU A 161 29.80 4.02 -32.90
N VAL A 162 30.32 3.17 -32.01
CA VAL A 162 31.72 2.70 -32.03
C VAL A 162 31.89 1.42 -32.86
N ARG A 163 30.80 0.88 -33.43
CA ARG A 163 30.77 -0.37 -34.19
C ARG A 163 30.60 -0.11 -35.69
#